data_AF-A0A917X737-F1
#
_entry.id   AF-A0A917X737-F1
#
_cell.length_a   1.000
_cell.length_b   1.000
_cell.length_c   1.000
_cell.angle_alpha   90.00
_cell.angle_beta   90.00
_cell.angle_gamma   90.00
#
_symmetry.space_group_name_H-M   'P 1'
#
loop_
_entity.id
_entity.type
_entity.pdbx_description
1 polymer ?
#
loop_
_entity_poly.entity_id
_entity_poly.type
_entity_poly.pdbx_seq_one_letter_code
_entity_poly.pdbx_strand_id
1 'polypeptide(L)'
;MNTYDDLVNDYLRAVEQALAGVPAGRRDELLADLSQHIAAKRAELSPETEVEVRSILELLGDPSDVAAEAMLDNDQPPPPPIQIQPGKKLGALAWVLLTVAAVATLCVVTVLAGVLFFAASNEGSSPAQPETPQIQQPTMRPPSAPPSSPQTPPAPSQT
;
A
#
# COMPACT_ATOMS: atom_id res chain seq x y z
N MET A 1 0.31 -26.20 18.72
CA MET A 1 0.04 -24.76 18.91
C MET A 1 0.71 -24.03 17.79
N ASN A 2 -0.03 -23.24 17.02
CA ASN A 2 0.55 -22.36 16.01
C ASN A 2 0.76 -21.01 16.70
N THR A 3 2.00 -20.58 16.87
CA THR A 3 2.36 -19.38 17.65
C THR A 3 1.61 -18.13 17.15
N TYR A 4 1.24 -18.10 15.87
CA TYR A 4 0.47 -17.01 15.28
C TYR A 4 -0.99 -16.97 15.78
N ASP A 5 -1.62 -18.14 15.91
CA ASP A 5 -3.00 -18.25 16.39
C ASP A 5 -3.10 -17.94 17.89
N ASP A 6 -2.04 -18.22 18.65
CA ASP A 6 -1.96 -17.86 20.08
C ASP A 6 -1.98 -16.34 20.26
N LEU A 7 -1.28 -15.58 19.41
CA LEU A 7 -1.28 -14.11 19.46
C LEU A 7 -2.65 -13.51 19.15
N VAL A 8 -3.32 -14.03 18.12
CA VAL A 8 -4.65 -13.56 17.74
C VAL A 8 -5.65 -13.85 18.86
N ASN A 9 -5.59 -15.04 19.45
CA ASN A 9 -6.45 -15.40 20.58
C ASN A 9 -6.19 -14.52 21.81
N ASP A 10 -4.92 -14.27 22.14
CA ASP A 10 -4.56 -13.40 23.27
C ASP A 10 -5.07 -11.97 23.05
N TYR A 11 -4.96 -11.45 21.83
CA TYR A 11 -5.50 -10.14 21.46
C TYR A 11 -7.03 -10.10 21.58
N LEU A 12 -7.74 -11.07 21.00
CA LEU A 12 -9.21 -11.12 21.06
C LEU A 12 -9.71 -11.26 22.51
N ARG A 13 -9.01 -12.00 23.36
CA ARG A 13 -9.31 -12.10 24.80
C ARG A 13 -9.12 -10.75 25.51
N ALA A 14 -8.09 -9.98 25.16
CA ALA A 14 -7.89 -8.65 25.73
C ALA A 14 -9.01 -7.69 25.30
N VAL A 15 -9.44 -7.74 24.03
CA VAL A 15 -10.59 -6.96 23.55
C VAL A 15 -11.87 -7.36 24.27
N GLU A 16 -12.13 -8.66 24.45
CA GLU A 16 -13.30 -9.16 25.19
C GLU A 16 -13.35 -8.60 26.62
N GLN A 17 -12.21 -8.56 27.31
CA GLN A 17 -12.08 -8.01 28.65
C GLN A 17 -12.36 -6.50 28.68
N ALA A 18 -11.84 -5.76 27.70
CA ALA A 18 -12.10 -4.32 27.57
C ALA A 18 -13.57 -4.01 27.26
N LEU A 19 -14.26 -4.91 26.52
CA LEU A 19 -15.69 -4.82 26.22
C LEU A 19 -16.61 -5.28 27.38
N ALA A 20 -16.09 -5.49 28.60
CA ALA A 20 -16.88 -5.97 29.74
C ALA A 20 -18.13 -5.10 30.05
N GLY A 21 -18.09 -3.80 29.73
CA GLY A 21 -19.21 -2.87 29.89
C GLY A 21 -20.26 -2.90 28.76
N VAL A 22 -19.99 -3.58 27.64
CA VAL A 22 -20.90 -3.71 26.48
C VAL A 22 -21.82 -4.91 26.66
N PRO A 23 -23.11 -4.85 26.25
CA PRO A 23 -24.03 -5.99 26.30
C PRO A 23 -23.47 -7.22 25.57
N ALA A 24 -23.66 -8.42 26.14
CA ALA A 24 -23.05 -9.66 25.66
C ALA A 24 -23.30 -9.92 24.16
N GLY A 25 -24.55 -9.81 23.69
CA GLY A 25 -24.86 -10.03 22.27
C GLY A 25 -24.11 -9.07 21.32
N ARG A 26 -23.93 -7.81 21.73
CA ARG A 26 -23.15 -6.83 20.96
C ARG A 26 -21.65 -7.13 21.04
N ARG A 27 -21.16 -7.58 22.19
CA ARG A 27 -19.76 -8.01 22.36
C ARG A 27 -19.42 -9.19 21.44
N ASP A 28 -20.28 -10.19 21.39
CA ASP A 28 -20.11 -11.36 20.50
C ASP A 28 -20.08 -10.94 19.03
N GLU A 29 -20.99 -10.05 18.61
CA GLU A 29 -20.98 -9.48 17.25
C GLU A 29 -19.66 -8.79 16.92
N LEU A 30 -19.17 -7.94 17.83
CA LEU A 30 -17.93 -7.18 17.64
C LEU A 30 -16.70 -8.11 17.58
N LEU A 31 -16.63 -9.11 18.45
CA LEU A 31 -15.54 -10.09 18.43
C LEU A 31 -15.57 -10.96 17.17
N ALA A 32 -16.76 -11.34 16.71
CA ALA A 32 -16.92 -12.09 15.47
C ALA A 32 -16.44 -11.28 14.26
N ASP A 33 -16.88 -10.02 14.14
CA ASP A 33 -16.44 -9.13 13.06
C ASP A 33 -14.92 -8.88 13.08
N LEU A 34 -14.37 -8.62 14.27
CA LEU A 34 -12.92 -8.40 14.44
C LEU A 34 -12.11 -9.64 14.06
N SER A 35 -12.54 -10.83 14.50
CA SER A 35 -11.90 -12.09 14.14
C SER A 35 -11.93 -12.36 12.63
N GLN A 36 -13.04 -12.05 11.98
CA GLN A 36 -13.19 -12.15 10.53
C GLN A 36 -12.27 -11.17 9.80
N HIS A 37 -12.16 -9.94 10.29
CA HIS A 37 -11.28 -8.93 9.70
C HIS A 37 -9.80 -9.32 9.80
N ILE A 38 -9.37 -9.84 10.94
CA ILE A 38 -8.02 -10.37 11.13
C ILE A 38 -7.77 -11.55 10.19
N ALA A 39 -8.72 -12.49 10.09
CA ALA A 39 -8.60 -13.65 9.20
C ALA A 39 -8.49 -13.24 7.72
N ALA A 40 -9.26 -12.23 7.29
CA ALA A 40 -9.19 -11.71 5.92
C ALA A 40 -7.80 -11.13 5.62
N LYS A 41 -7.26 -10.29 6.51
CA LYS A 41 -5.89 -9.73 6.35
C LYS A 41 -4.82 -10.81 6.36
N ARG A 42 -4.95 -11.83 7.22
CA ARG A 42 -4.01 -12.97 7.26
C ARG A 42 -4.02 -13.77 5.96
N ALA A 43 -5.18 -13.95 5.33
CA ALA A 43 -5.29 -14.67 4.06
C ALA A 43 -4.58 -13.96 2.89
N GLU A 44 -4.34 -12.64 3.01
CA GLU A 44 -3.58 -11.86 2.03
C GLU A 44 -2.05 -12.03 2.20
N LEU A 45 -1.59 -12.56 3.34
CA LEU A 45 -0.17 -12.80 3.60
C LEU A 45 0.28 -14.10 2.93
N SER A 46 1.33 -14.03 2.13
CA SER A 46 1.97 -15.21 1.53
C SER A 46 3.45 -14.97 1.32
N PRO A 47 4.34 -15.57 2.15
CA PRO A 47 4.05 -16.51 3.24
C PRO A 47 3.51 -15.84 4.52
N GLU A 48 2.65 -16.55 5.25
CA GLU A 48 2.19 -16.12 6.57
C GLU A 48 3.30 -16.34 7.62
N THR A 49 3.68 -15.27 8.34
CA THR A 49 4.71 -15.31 9.38
C THR A 49 4.26 -14.59 10.65
N GLU A 50 4.87 -14.93 11.80
CA GLU A 50 4.56 -14.30 13.09
C GLU A 50 4.69 -12.78 13.06
N VAL A 51 5.73 -12.29 12.38
CA VAL A 51 6.07 -10.87 12.30
C VAL A 51 4.97 -10.14 11.54
N GLU A 52 4.51 -10.68 10.42
CA GLU A 52 3.42 -10.09 9.63
C GLU A 52 2.09 -10.11 10.40
N VAL A 53 1.79 -11.19 11.13
CA VAL A 53 0.60 -11.24 12.00
C VAL A 53 0.71 -10.19 13.10
N ARG A 54 1.90 -9.96 13.67
CA ARG A 54 2.10 -8.89 14.66
C ARG A 54 1.90 -7.52 14.05
N SER A 55 2.42 -7.26 12.86
CA SER A 55 2.20 -6.01 12.13
C SER A 55 0.70 -5.74 11.90
N ILE A 56 -0.09 -6.78 11.59
CA ILE A 56 -1.55 -6.65 11.48
C ILE A 56 -2.17 -6.23 12.81
N LEU A 57 -1.77 -6.84 13.93
CA LEU A 57 -2.30 -6.51 15.25
C LEU A 57 -1.86 -5.11 15.71
N GLU A 58 -0.62 -4.70 15.42
CA GLU A 58 -0.12 -3.35 15.70
C GLU A 58 -0.90 -2.28 14.92
N LEU A 59 -1.33 -2.60 13.69
CA LEU A 59 -2.20 -1.72 12.91
C LEU A 59 -3.61 -1.59 13.51
N LEU A 60 -4.10 -2.61 14.22
CA LEU A 60 -5.37 -2.55 14.94
C LEU A 60 -5.26 -1.73 16.24
N GLY A 61 -4.07 -1.66 16.83
CA GLY A 61 -3.78 -0.84 18.00
C GLY A 61 -4.03 -1.53 19.34
N ASP A 62 -4.22 -0.73 20.39
CA ASP A 62 -4.48 -1.26 21.73
C ASP A 62 -5.91 -1.81 21.83
N PRO A 63 -6.11 -3.01 22.41
CA PRO A 63 -7.43 -3.60 22.55
C PRO A 63 -8.42 -2.72 23.35
N SER A 64 -7.93 -1.87 24.25
CA SER A 64 -8.76 -0.96 25.04
C SER A 64 -9.25 0.23 24.21
N ASP A 65 -8.41 0.76 23.31
CA ASP A 65 -8.82 1.82 22.37
C ASP A 65 -9.88 1.30 21.40
N VAL A 66 -9.68 0.10 20.83
CA VAL A 66 -10.67 -0.55 19.95
C VAL A 66 -12.01 -0.75 20.67
N ALA A 67 -11.98 -1.15 21.95
CA ALA A 67 -13.17 -1.30 22.76
C ALA A 67 -13.83 0.05 23.10
N ALA A 68 -13.05 1.09 23.37
CA ALA A 68 -13.55 2.43 23.67
C ALA A 68 -14.33 3.01 22.48
N GLU A 69 -13.80 2.89 21.26
CA GLU A 69 -14.50 3.31 20.04
C GLU A 69 -15.84 2.58 19.87
N ALA A 70 -15.87 1.26 20.15
CA ALA A 70 -17.10 0.49 20.10
C ALA A 70 -18.11 0.85 21.20
N MET A 71 -17.62 1.29 22.37
CA MET A 71 -18.47 1.80 23.46
C MET A 71 -19.11 3.14 23.11
N LEU A 72 -18.39 4.03 22.41
CA LEU A 72 -18.93 5.31 21.92
C LEU A 72 -20.09 5.09 20.93
N ASP A 73 -20.01 4.07 20.08
CA ASP A 73 -21.09 3.66 19.18
C ASP A 73 -22.30 3.03 19.93
N ASN A 74 -22.05 2.42 21.09
CA ASN A 74 -23.08 1.75 21.90
C ASN A 74 -24.03 2.72 22.64
N ASP A 75 -23.68 3.99 22.78
CA ASP A 75 -24.59 5.04 23.30
C ASP A 75 -25.71 5.40 22.31
N GLN A 76 -25.68 4.86 21.09
CA GLN A 76 -26.79 4.97 20.17
C GLN A 76 -27.99 4.17 20.72
N PRO A 77 -29.18 4.80 20.89
CA PRO A 77 -30.36 4.13 21.41
C PRO A 77 -30.60 2.82 20.64
N PRO A 78 -30.92 1.71 21.33
CA PRO A 78 -31.23 0.47 20.64
C PRO A 78 -32.29 0.78 19.58
N PRO A 79 -32.05 0.46 18.29
CA PRO A 79 -33.05 0.67 17.27
C PRO A 79 -34.35 0.03 17.77
N PRO A 80 -35.51 0.67 17.57
CA PRO A 80 -36.78 0.11 18.02
C PRO A 80 -36.86 -1.34 17.57
N PRO A 81 -37.34 -2.27 18.42
CA PRO A 81 -37.30 -3.70 18.14
C PRO A 81 -37.80 -3.91 16.72
N ILE A 82 -36.91 -4.39 15.86
CA ILE A 82 -37.23 -4.62 14.45
C ILE A 82 -38.34 -5.65 14.46
N GLN A 83 -39.57 -5.18 14.30
CA GLN A 83 -40.69 -6.04 13.97
C GLN A 83 -40.34 -6.64 12.62
N ILE A 84 -39.89 -7.90 12.64
CA ILE A 84 -39.65 -8.67 11.43
C ILE A 84 -41.01 -8.85 10.78
N GLN A 85 -41.41 -7.89 9.95
CA GLN A 85 -42.54 -8.05 9.07
C GLN A 85 -42.17 -9.19 8.10
N PRO A 86 -42.90 -10.32 8.12
CA PRO A 86 -42.66 -11.41 7.19
C PRO A 86 -43.23 -10.98 5.85
N GLY A 87 -42.43 -10.27 5.06
CA GLY A 87 -42.88 -9.78 3.77
C GLY A 87 -41.75 -9.13 2.99
N LYS A 88 -41.15 -9.89 2.07
CA LYS A 88 -40.28 -9.42 0.97
C LYS A 88 -38.83 -9.09 1.38
N LYS A 89 -38.12 -10.04 2.01
CA LYS A 89 -36.67 -9.99 2.31
C LYS A 89 -35.73 -10.24 1.10
N LEU A 90 -36.13 -9.94 -0.14
CA LEU A 90 -35.24 -10.09 -1.30
C LEU A 90 -34.39 -8.82 -1.57
N GLY A 91 -34.75 -7.68 -0.98
CA GLY A 91 -34.07 -6.41 -1.22
C GLY A 91 -32.72 -6.31 -0.51
N ALA A 92 -32.63 -6.68 0.77
CA ALA A 92 -31.45 -6.39 1.58
C ALA A 92 -30.18 -7.11 1.10
N LEU A 93 -30.27 -8.40 0.74
CA LEU A 93 -29.12 -9.16 0.23
C LEU A 93 -28.69 -8.66 -1.16
N ALA A 94 -29.65 -8.27 -2.01
CA ALA A 94 -29.37 -7.67 -3.30
C ALA A 94 -28.68 -6.31 -3.15
N TRP A 95 -29.05 -5.51 -2.14
CA TRP A 95 -28.40 -4.24 -1.84
C TRP A 95 -26.96 -4.42 -1.34
N VAL A 96 -26.69 -5.41 -0.48
CA VAL A 96 -25.33 -5.72 -0.01
C VAL A 96 -24.45 -6.24 -1.15
N LEU A 97 -24.97 -7.14 -2.00
CA LEU A 97 -24.24 -7.62 -3.17
C LEU A 97 -23.94 -6.48 -4.17
N LEU A 98 -24.87 -5.54 -4.34
CA LEU A 98 -24.70 -4.37 -5.20
C LEU A 98 -23.61 -3.42 -4.66
N THR A 99 -23.58 -3.15 -3.35
CA THR A 99 -22.56 -2.28 -2.75
C THR A 99 -21.18 -2.91 -2.82
N VAL A 100 -21.05 -4.20 -2.51
CA VAL A 100 -19.78 -4.93 -2.62
C VAL A 100 -19.27 -4.93 -4.07
N ALA A 101 -20.15 -5.18 -5.05
CA ALA A 101 -19.78 -5.15 -6.46
C ALA A 101 -19.33 -3.74 -6.91
N ALA A 102 -20.00 -2.69 -6.43
CA ALA A 102 -19.65 -1.31 -6.75
C ALA A 102 -18.27 -0.92 -6.20
N VAL A 103 -17.96 -1.30 -4.95
CA VAL A 103 -16.66 -1.04 -4.32
C VAL A 103 -15.54 -1.83 -5.01
N ALA A 104 -15.77 -3.11 -5.33
CA ALA A 104 -14.80 -3.92 -6.06
C ALA A 104 -14.51 -3.32 -7.45
N THR A 105 -15.55 -2.88 -8.15
CA THR A 105 -15.41 -2.23 -9.47
C THR A 105 -14.61 -0.92 -9.35
N LEU A 106 -14.90 -0.09 -8.34
CA LEU A 106 -14.17 1.15 -8.10
C LEU A 106 -12.68 0.87 -7.83
N CYS A 107 -12.38 -0.13 -7.00
CA CYS A 107 -11.01 -0.54 -6.68
C CYS A 107 -10.25 -1.00 -7.93
N VAL A 108 -10.86 -1.84 -8.77
CA VAL A 108 -10.26 -2.33 -10.03
C VAL A 108 -10.01 -1.17 -11.01
N VAL A 109 -10.96 -0.24 -11.15
CA VAL A 109 -10.79 0.93 -12.03
C VAL A 109 -9.66 1.83 -11.54
N THR A 110 -9.54 2.05 -10.23
CA THR A 110 -8.45 2.84 -9.64
C THR A 110 -7.08 2.18 -9.87
N VAL A 111 -6.98 0.86 -9.72
CA VAL A 111 -5.72 0.13 -9.98
C VAL A 111 -5.34 0.20 -11.47
N LEU A 112 -6.29 -0.05 -12.39
CA LEU A 112 -6.01 0.01 -13.83
C LEU A 112 -5.62 1.42 -14.29
N ALA A 113 -6.29 2.46 -13.77
CA ALA A 113 -5.93 3.84 -14.06
C ALA A 113 -4.54 4.19 -13.49
N GLY A 114 -4.21 3.72 -12.29
CA GLY A 114 -2.89 3.89 -11.69
C GLY A 114 -1.78 3.23 -12.51
N VAL A 115 -1.99 2.00 -12.99
CA VAL A 115 -1.01 1.28 -13.85
C VAL A 115 -0.81 1.99 -15.19
N LEU A 116 -1.89 2.46 -15.84
CA LEU A 116 -1.79 3.22 -17.09
C LEU A 116 -1.08 4.57 -16.88
N PHE A 117 -1.38 5.27 -15.79
CA PHE A 117 -0.73 6.54 -15.46
C PHE A 117 0.74 6.36 -15.09
N PHE A 118 1.08 5.28 -14.39
CA PHE A 118 2.46 4.93 -14.05
C PHE A 118 3.26 4.54 -15.30
N ALA A 119 2.67 3.77 -16.23
CA ALA A 119 3.29 3.44 -17.50
C ALA A 119 3.53 4.69 -18.38
N ALA A 120 2.58 5.63 -18.40
CA ALA A 120 2.73 6.90 -19.11
C ALA A 120 3.70 7.88 -18.43
N SER A 121 3.86 7.81 -17.10
CA SER A 121 4.80 8.67 -16.36
C SER A 121 6.25 8.20 -16.43
N ASN A 122 6.48 6.94 -16.82
CA ASN A 122 7.82 6.35 -16.89
C ASN A 122 8.57 6.67 -18.20
N GLU A 123 7.95 7.40 -19.12
CA GLU A 123 8.57 7.85 -20.39
C GLU A 123 9.58 9.00 -20.21
N GLY A 124 9.68 9.56 -19.00
CA GLY A 124 10.64 10.62 -18.65
C GLY A 124 12.08 10.13 -18.33
N SER A 125 12.31 8.82 -18.20
CA SER A 125 13.67 8.30 -18.06
C SER A 125 14.33 8.18 -19.43
N SER A 126 14.74 9.34 -19.96
CA SER A 126 15.71 9.41 -21.05
C SER A 126 16.92 8.55 -20.63
N PRO A 127 17.27 7.48 -21.36
CA PRO A 127 18.54 6.82 -21.12
C PRO A 127 19.61 7.85 -21.42
N ALA A 128 20.27 8.34 -20.36
CA ALA A 128 21.54 9.02 -20.46
C ALA A 128 22.38 8.20 -21.44
N GLN A 129 22.68 8.85 -22.56
CA GLN A 129 23.26 8.19 -23.71
C GLN A 129 24.52 7.44 -23.28
N PRO A 130 24.78 6.23 -23.81
CA PRO A 130 26.12 5.70 -23.76
C PRO A 130 27.02 6.73 -24.42
N GLU A 131 27.92 7.32 -23.63
CA GLU A 131 28.97 8.18 -24.15
C GLU A 131 29.75 7.34 -25.16
N THR A 132 29.40 7.55 -26.43
CA THR A 132 30.06 6.89 -27.55
C THR A 132 31.44 7.53 -27.59
N PRO A 133 32.54 6.76 -27.55
CA PRO A 133 33.87 7.30 -27.72
C PRO A 133 33.89 8.14 -29.00
N GLN A 134 34.04 9.45 -28.86
CA GLN A 134 34.19 10.39 -29.97
C GLN A 134 35.48 10.05 -30.73
N ILE A 135 35.36 9.12 -31.67
CA ILE A 135 36.25 9.03 -32.83
C ILE A 135 36.09 10.38 -33.53
N GLN A 136 37.06 11.27 -33.33
CA GLN A 136 37.19 12.52 -34.06
C GLN A 136 37.07 12.24 -35.55
N GLN A 137 35.92 12.61 -36.13
CA GLN A 137 35.69 12.54 -37.56
C GLN A 137 36.63 13.57 -38.23
N PRO A 138 37.29 13.20 -39.34
CA PRO A 138 38.21 14.10 -40.04
C PRO A 138 37.40 15.22 -40.69
N THR A 139 37.27 16.36 -40.02
CA THR A 139 36.86 17.59 -40.67
C THR A 139 37.97 17.99 -41.63
N MET A 140 37.76 17.71 -42.92
CA MET A 140 38.53 18.30 -44.01
C MET A 140 38.51 19.82 -43.84
N ARG A 141 39.65 20.35 -43.41
CA ARG A 141 39.92 21.79 -43.30
C ARG A 141 40.38 22.29 -44.68
N PRO A 142 39.86 23.42 -45.20
CA PRO A 142 40.36 23.99 -46.44
C PRO A 142 41.85 24.37 -46.29
N PRO A 143 42.64 24.37 -47.38
CA PRO A 143 44.08 24.55 -47.31
C PRO A 143 44.40 25.94 -46.78
N SER A 144 44.92 25.99 -45.55
CA SER A 144 45.53 27.21 -45.03
C SER A 144 46.93 27.37 -45.63
N ALA A 145 47.19 28.59 -46.07
CA ALA A 145 48.36 29.17 -46.71
C ALA A 145 49.75 28.65 -46.24
N PRO A 146 50.80 28.80 -47.08
CA PRO A 146 52.10 28.12 -46.92
C PRO A 146 52.87 28.48 -45.63
N PRO A 147 53.83 27.61 -45.22
CA PRO A 147 54.55 27.77 -43.96
C PRO A 147 55.46 28.99 -43.99
N SER A 148 55.29 29.88 -43.01
CA SER A 148 56.31 30.87 -42.66
C SER A 148 57.48 30.15 -41.99
N SER A 149 58.67 30.37 -42.55
CA SER A 149 59.98 29.81 -42.21
C SER A 149 60.33 29.78 -40.70
N PRO A 150 61.25 28.88 -40.29
CA PRO A 150 61.56 28.61 -38.88
C PRO A 150 62.36 29.73 -38.22
N GLN A 151 61.93 30.16 -37.03
CA GLN A 151 62.73 30.99 -36.15
C GLN A 151 63.71 30.09 -35.37
N THR A 152 65.00 30.20 -35.72
CA THR A 152 66.13 29.53 -35.07
C THR A 152 66.28 30.00 -33.61
N PRO A 153 66.42 29.09 -32.61
CA PRO A 153 66.77 29.49 -31.25
C PRO A 153 68.24 29.92 -31.15
N PRO A 154 68.60 30.94 -30.35
CA PRO A 154 69.99 31.27 -30.11
C PRO A 154 70.66 30.18 -29.26
N ALA A 155 71.87 29.78 -29.67
CA ALA A 155 72.71 28.84 -28.96
C ALA A 155 73.16 29.38 -27.58
N PRO A 156 73.40 28.50 -26.59
CA PRO A 156 73.95 28.90 -25.29
C PRO A 156 75.44 29.25 -25.43
N SER A 157 75.81 30.46 -25.00
CA SER A 157 77.21 30.85 -24.80
C SER A 157 77.79 30.10 -23.61
N GLN A 158 78.85 29.33 -23.87
CA GLN A 158 79.73 28.77 -22.84
C GLN A 158 80.97 29.65 -22.71
N THR A 159 81.36 29.92 -21.45
CA THR A 159 82.57 30.63 -20.96
C THR A 159 82.45 32.13 -20.76
#